data_AF-A0A533VX95-F1
#
_entry.id   AF-A0A533VX95-F1
#
_cell.length_a   1.000
_cell.length_b   1.000
_cell.length_c   1.000
_cell.angle_alpha   90.00
_cell.angle_beta   90.00
_cell.angle_gamma   90.00
#
_symmetry.space_group_name_H-M   'P 1'
#
loop_
_entity.id
_entity.type
_entity.pdbx_description
1 polymer ?
#
loop_
_entity_poly.entity_id
_entity_poly.type
_entity_poly.pdbx_seq_one_letter_code
_entity_poly.pdbx_strand_id
1 'polypeptide(L)'
;MDYNHYVSQTNGLKNYSDIPIIPQNPYNVSASHAKGMMSYATLTMTQAQQAVYDNAAKASSEGPCCCKCWAWYAHEGLAKALITQYGWNAQQIANIWSLEDCCGGT
;
A
#
# COMPACT_ATOMS: atom_id res chain seq x y z
N MET A 1 -5.45 -15.90 -8.19
CA MET A 1 -5.34 -16.08 -6.73
C MET A 1 -4.91 -17.52 -6.42
N ASP A 2 -3.66 -17.68 -6.03
CA ASP A 2 -3.09 -18.93 -5.51
C ASP A 2 -3.20 -18.98 -3.98
N TYR A 3 -3.54 -20.14 -3.41
CA TYR A 3 -3.73 -20.28 -1.96
C TYR A 3 -2.43 -20.07 -1.17
N ASN A 4 -1.30 -20.56 -1.68
CA ASN A 4 -0.01 -20.40 -0.98
C ASN A 4 0.45 -18.94 -1.02
N HIS A 5 0.23 -18.26 -2.14
CA HIS A 5 0.44 -16.82 -2.27
C HIS A 5 -0.40 -16.03 -1.26
N TYR A 6 -1.70 -16.31 -1.18
CA TYR A 6 -2.60 -15.70 -0.19
C TYR A 6 -2.16 -15.92 1.26
N VAL A 7 -1.73 -17.14 1.60
CA VAL A 7 -1.20 -17.44 2.94
C VAL A 7 0.10 -16.67 3.22
N SER A 8 0.99 -16.55 2.23
CA SER A 8 2.21 -15.73 2.33
C SER A 8 1.87 -14.26 2.58
N GLN A 9 0.96 -13.69 1.80
CA GLN A 9 0.51 -12.30 1.92
C GLN A 9 -0.07 -12.02 3.31
N THR A 10 -1.04 -12.83 3.74
CA THR A 10 -1.68 -12.64 5.04
C THR A 10 -0.71 -12.84 6.21
N ASN A 11 0.28 -13.72 6.09
CA ASN A 11 1.34 -13.84 7.09
C ASN A 11 2.30 -12.64 7.09
N GLY A 12 2.63 -12.10 5.93
CA GLY A 12 3.42 -10.87 5.82
C GLY A 12 2.72 -9.66 6.42
N LEU A 13 1.42 -9.50 6.15
CA LEU A 13 0.60 -8.38 6.63
C LEU A 13 0.42 -8.37 8.15
N LYS A 14 0.41 -9.54 8.81
CA LYS A 14 0.35 -9.65 10.28
C LYS A 14 1.48 -8.91 10.99
N ASN A 15 2.66 -8.81 10.36
CA ASN A 15 3.80 -8.07 10.91
C ASN A 15 3.54 -6.57 11.03
N TYR A 16 2.47 -6.07 10.41
CA TYR A 16 2.05 -4.68 10.42
C TYR A 16 0.71 -4.46 11.14
N SER A 17 0.28 -5.41 11.96
CA SER A 17 -1.00 -5.34 12.70
C SER A 17 -1.12 -4.16 13.64
N ASP A 18 0.01 -3.59 14.08
CA ASP A 18 0.06 -2.37 14.91
C ASP A 18 -0.16 -1.07 14.12
N ILE A 19 -0.29 -1.14 12.79
CA ILE A 19 -0.52 0.00 11.90
C ILE A 19 -1.95 -0.11 11.33
N PRO A 20 -2.96 0.57 11.92
CA PRO A 20 -4.36 0.30 11.63
C PRO A 20 -4.79 0.55 10.19
N ILE A 21 -4.06 1.41 9.46
CA ILE A 21 -4.35 1.72 8.06
C ILE A 21 -3.92 0.60 7.11
N ILE A 22 -3.06 -0.32 7.54
CA ILE A 22 -2.67 -1.49 6.72
C ILE A 22 -3.73 -2.59 6.87
N PRO A 23 -4.45 -2.95 5.78
CA PRO A 23 -5.38 -4.07 5.81
C PRO A 23 -4.64 -5.38 6.08
N GLN A 24 -5.23 -6.21 6.94
CA GLN A 24 -4.66 -7.52 7.29
C GLN A 24 -5.04 -8.63 6.29
N ASN A 25 -6.00 -8.33 5.40
CA ASN A 25 -6.41 -9.21 4.31
C ASN A 25 -6.53 -8.38 3.03
N PRO A 26 -5.69 -8.63 2.02
CA PRO A 26 -5.62 -7.79 0.83
C PRO A 26 -6.84 -7.92 -0.07
N TYR A 27 -7.57 -9.05 0.05
CA TYR A 27 -8.79 -9.31 -0.72
C TYR A 27 -10.09 -9.06 0.06
N ASN A 28 -10.00 -8.62 1.32
CA ASN A 28 -11.16 -8.30 2.15
C ASN A 28 -11.00 -6.93 2.85
N VAL A 29 -10.84 -5.90 2.02
CA VAL A 29 -10.74 -4.51 2.47
C VAL A 29 -12.14 -3.88 2.50
N SER A 30 -12.59 -3.45 3.68
CA SER A 30 -13.90 -2.79 3.82
C SER A 30 -13.91 -1.41 3.12
N ALA A 31 -15.07 -0.97 2.65
CA ALA A 31 -15.21 0.34 2.01
C ALA A 31 -14.80 1.51 2.93
N SER A 32 -15.03 1.41 4.24
CA SER A 32 -14.56 2.40 5.22
C SER A 32 -13.04 2.44 5.31
N HIS A 33 -12.39 1.28 5.30
CA HIS A 33 -10.93 1.17 5.34
C HIS A 33 -10.30 1.75 4.08
N ALA A 34 -10.81 1.37 2.90
CA ALA A 34 -10.35 1.90 1.62
C ALA A 34 -10.52 3.43 1.55
N LYS A 35 -11.67 3.97 2.00
CA LYS A 35 -11.87 5.43 2.12
C LYS A 35 -10.86 6.08 3.07
N GLY A 36 -10.54 5.42 4.19
CA GLY A 36 -9.51 5.87 5.11
C GLY A 36 -8.14 5.98 4.44
N MET A 37 -7.74 4.97 3.66
CA MET A 37 -6.52 5.02 2.85
C MET A 37 -6.57 6.16 1.82
N MET A 38 -7.63 6.23 1.02
CA MET A 38 -7.83 7.26 -0.01
C MET A 38 -7.81 8.69 0.53
N SER A 39 -8.21 8.91 1.78
CA SER A 39 -8.20 10.24 2.40
C SER A 39 -6.81 10.88 2.45
N TYR A 40 -5.76 10.06 2.40
CA TYR A 40 -4.37 10.51 2.35
C TYR A 40 -3.82 10.73 0.94
N ALA A 41 -4.57 10.41 -0.12
CA ALA A 41 -4.12 10.59 -1.50
C ALA A 41 -3.84 12.07 -1.82
N THR A 42 -4.56 12.99 -1.20
CA THR A 42 -4.37 14.44 -1.34
C THR A 42 -3.35 15.03 -0.37
N LEU A 43 -2.69 14.21 0.45
CA LEU A 43 -1.70 14.69 1.42
C LEU A 43 -0.48 15.26 0.68
N THR A 44 -0.10 16.48 1.04
CA THR A 44 1.08 17.13 0.47
C THR A 44 2.35 16.60 1.14
N MET A 45 3.28 16.10 0.33
CA MET A 45 4.57 15.58 0.79
C MET A 45 5.68 16.60 0.60
N THR A 46 6.69 16.56 1.46
CA THR A 46 7.96 17.24 1.19
C THR A 46 8.68 16.59 0.00
N GLN A 47 9.65 17.28 -0.58
CA GLN A 47 10.45 16.74 -1.69
C GLN A 47 11.15 15.41 -1.33
N ALA A 48 11.66 15.29 -0.10
CA ALA A 48 12.30 14.07 0.38
C ALA A 48 11.30 12.90 0.50
N GLN A 49 10.12 13.17 1.03
CA GLN A 49 9.05 12.17 1.14
C GLN A 49 8.54 11.74 -0.24
N GLN A 50 8.37 12.68 -1.18
CA GLN A 50 8.01 12.36 -2.56
C GLN A 50 9.07 11.49 -3.24
N ALA A 51 10.36 11.77 -3.00
CA ALA A 51 11.44 10.93 -3.53
C ALA A 51 11.37 9.48 -2.99
N VAL A 52 10.95 9.28 -1.73
CA VAL A 52 10.72 7.93 -1.19
C VAL A 52 9.60 7.22 -1.95
N TYR A 53 8.48 7.90 -2.17
CA TYR A 53 7.35 7.36 -2.92
C TYR A 53 7.75 7.00 -4.36
N ASP A 54 8.42 7.91 -5.06
CA ASP A 54 8.84 7.71 -6.45
C ASP A 54 9.85 6.56 -6.58
N ASN A 55 10.74 6.40 -5.61
CA ASN A 55 11.68 5.28 -5.57
C ASN A 55 10.98 3.96 -5.27
N ALA A 56 9.94 3.95 -4.42
CA ALA A 56 9.13 2.76 -4.18
C ALA A 56 8.38 2.35 -5.46
N ALA A 57 7.82 3.32 -6.20
CA ALA A 57 7.11 3.06 -7.45
C ALA A 57 8.02 2.49 -8.54
N LYS A 58 9.30 2.88 -8.57
CA LYS A 58 10.31 2.30 -9.47
C LYS A 58 10.77 0.90 -9.04
N ALA A 59 10.82 0.65 -7.73
CA ALA A 59 11.26 -0.63 -7.18
C ALA A 59 10.14 -1.69 -7.19
N SER A 60 8.89 -1.26 -7.17
CA SER A 60 7.71 -2.12 -7.29
C SER A 60 7.44 -2.44 -8.76
N SER A 61 7.09 -3.69 -9.05
CA SER A 61 6.60 -4.10 -10.37
C SER A 61 5.18 -3.59 -10.64
N GLU A 62 4.40 -3.28 -9.61
CA GLU A 62 2.98 -2.96 -9.72
C GLU A 62 2.63 -1.52 -9.28
N GLY A 63 3.39 -0.95 -8.35
CA GLY A 63 3.02 0.32 -7.71
C GLY A 63 1.65 0.24 -7.01
N PRO A 64 0.95 1.37 -6.84
CA PRO A 64 -0.38 1.41 -6.20
C PRO A 64 -1.52 0.89 -7.09
N CYS A 65 -1.36 0.86 -8.42
CA CYS A 65 -2.05 0.01 -9.41
C CYS A 65 -1.65 0.45 -10.85
N CYS A 66 -2.05 -0.23 -11.93
CA CYS A 66 -1.76 0.16 -13.32
C CYS A 66 -2.76 1.19 -13.89
N CYS A 67 -3.92 1.39 -13.26
CA CYS A 67 -4.94 2.36 -13.66
C CYS A 67 -5.31 3.27 -12.49
N LYS A 68 -5.69 4.53 -12.75
CA LYS A 68 -6.16 5.49 -11.72
C LYS A 68 -7.59 5.17 -11.26
N CYS A 69 -7.81 3.98 -10.72
CA CYS A 69 -9.06 3.53 -10.13
C CYS A 69 -9.07 3.78 -8.61
N TRP A 70 -10.15 3.38 -7.92
CA TRP A 70 -10.24 3.54 -6.47
C TRP A 70 -9.07 2.84 -5.73
N ALA A 71 -8.61 1.69 -6.21
CA ALA A 71 -7.49 0.95 -5.62
C ALA A 71 -6.19 1.75 -5.72
N TRP A 72 -5.91 2.37 -6.88
CA TRP A 72 -4.78 3.30 -7.03
C TRP A 72 -4.80 4.38 -5.95
N TYR A 73 -5.94 5.07 -5.78
CA TYR A 73 -6.03 6.15 -4.80
C TYR A 73 -5.92 5.65 -3.37
N ALA A 74 -6.41 4.44 -3.08
CA ALA A 74 -6.26 3.81 -1.77
C ALA A 74 -4.79 3.51 -1.49
N HIS A 75 -4.11 2.78 -2.36
CA HIS A 75 -2.71 2.37 -2.14
C HIS A 75 -1.72 3.53 -2.28
N GLU A 76 -2.02 4.57 -3.08
CA GLU A 76 -1.31 5.84 -3.08
C GLU A 76 -1.44 6.53 -1.71
N GLY A 77 -2.68 6.65 -1.21
CA GLY A 77 -2.96 7.27 0.08
C GLY A 77 -2.33 6.50 1.24
N LEU A 78 -2.39 5.16 1.23
CA LEU A 78 -1.70 4.31 2.21
C LEU A 78 -0.19 4.61 2.21
N ALA A 79 0.45 4.57 1.05
CA ALA A 79 1.89 4.83 0.96
C ALA A 79 2.25 6.24 1.45
N LYS A 80 1.45 7.25 1.11
CA LYS A 80 1.60 8.62 1.63
C LYS A 80 1.49 8.68 3.15
N ALA A 81 0.51 8.01 3.75
CA ALA A 81 0.36 7.94 5.20
C ALA A 81 1.57 7.26 5.87
N LEU A 82 2.03 6.14 5.32
CA LEU A 82 3.18 5.38 5.85
C LEU A 82 4.49 6.18 5.79
N ILE A 83 4.74 6.87 4.68
CA ILE A 83 5.93 7.71 4.53
C ILE A 83 5.86 8.92 5.49
N THR A 84 4.69 9.56 5.59
CA THR A 84 4.59 10.84 6.33
C THR A 84 4.41 10.67 7.83
N GLN A 85 3.69 9.64 8.28
CA GLN A 85 3.38 9.44 9.70
C GLN A 85 4.29 8.40 10.36
N TYR A 86 4.78 7.42 9.61
CA TYR A 86 5.58 6.31 10.13
C TYR A 86 7.04 6.33 9.64
N GLY A 87 7.42 7.30 8.79
CA GLY A 87 8.78 7.46 8.32
C GLY A 87 9.28 6.30 7.45
N TRP A 88 8.37 5.58 6.79
CA TRP A 88 8.72 4.43 5.97
C TRP A 88 9.61 4.82 4.78
N ASN A 89 10.53 3.91 4.43
CA ASN A 89 11.41 4.03 3.26
C ASN A 89 10.83 3.34 2.02
N ALA A 90 11.53 3.49 0.89
CA ALA A 90 11.04 3.03 -0.41
C ALA A 90 10.84 1.51 -0.48
N GLN A 91 11.74 0.75 0.15
CA GLN A 91 11.68 -0.71 0.19
C GLN A 91 10.49 -1.21 1.01
N GLN A 92 10.19 -0.57 2.14
CA GLN A 92 9.01 -0.90 2.95
C GLN A 92 7.72 -0.67 2.17
N ILE A 93 7.65 0.41 1.39
CA ILE A 93 6.48 0.73 0.55
C ILE A 93 6.36 -0.25 -0.63
N ALA A 94 7.46 -0.57 -1.31
CA ALA A 94 7.42 -1.56 -2.37
C ALA A 94 6.99 -2.95 -1.85
N ASN A 95 7.44 -3.32 -0.65
CA ASN A 95 7.06 -4.55 0.00
C ASN A 95 5.56 -4.61 0.35
N ILE A 96 4.98 -3.52 0.87
CA ILE A 96 3.56 -3.54 1.21
C ILE A 96 2.68 -3.63 -0.03
N TRP A 97 3.01 -2.92 -1.12
CA TRP A 97 2.28 -3.06 -2.38
C TRP A 97 2.36 -4.49 -2.94
N SER A 98 3.51 -5.17 -2.78
CA SER A 98 3.64 -6.58 -3.17
C SER A 98 2.82 -7.54 -2.29
N LEU A 99 2.57 -7.19 -1.03
CA LEU A 99 1.72 -7.99 -0.14
C LEU A 99 0.23 -7.73 -0.40
N GLU A 100 -0.12 -6.52 -0.83
CA GLU A 100 -1.49 -6.12 -1.07
C GLU A 100 -2.04 -6.52 -2.44
N ASP A 101 -1.18 -6.85 -3.41
CA ASP A 101 -1.57 -7.10 -4.80
C ASP A 101 -2.56 -6.02 -5.27
N CYS A 102 -2.11 -4.77 -5.32
CA CYS A 102 -2.97 -3.59 -5.46
C CYS A 102 -3.94 -3.62 -6.66
N CYS A 103 -3.64 -4.39 -7.71
CA CYS A 103 -4.52 -4.62 -8.87
C CYS A 103 -5.11 -6.04 -8.96
N GLY A 104 -5.14 -6.79 -7.85
CA GLY A 104 -5.71 -8.15 -7.78
C GLY A 104 -4.74 -9.29 -8.05
N GLY A 105 -3.46 -9.01 -8.33
CA GLY A 105 -2.41 -10.00 -8.56
C GLY A 105 -2.78 -11.02 -9.65
N THR A 106 -2.04 -12.12 -9.74
CA THR A 106 -2.37 -13.28 -10.60
C THR A 106 -2.61 -14.53 -9.77
#